data_AF-A0AAU7E8H3-F1
#
_entry.id   AF-A0AAU7E8H3-F1
#
_cell.length_a   1.000
_cell.length_b   1.000
_cell.length_c   1.000
_cell.angle_alpha   90.00
_cell.angle_beta   90.00
_cell.angle_gamma   90.00
#
_symmetry.space_group_name_H-M   'P 1'
#
loop_
_entity.id
_entity.type
_entity.pdbx_description
1 polymer ?
#
loop_
_entity_poly.entity_id
_entity_poly.type
_entity_poly.pdbx_seq_one_letter_code
_entity_poly.pdbx_strand_id
1 'polypeptide(L)'
;MSNSVTLTDNRNGKSFEFPIYDATIGPSVIDMSSLYKQTGMFSYDEGLTSTATCKSDITYIDGENGTLMHRGYPIEWLAENKLFLDVVHLLLYKELPSSQRLESFRYELKKRSFIHEGMHKLFDAFPDNAHPMAVLQAAVASLSTFYPDHLNMDVREEYMEMAARIVAKIPTIAATAYRYKHGFPMAYPNLDRGFTENFLYMLRTYPYDHVELKPIEVKALDTVFMLHADHEQNASTSTVRAVGSTHAHPYSCISSAIGALWGHAHGGANEGVIRMLEQIGTVDRVDEFIKKAKDKNDPFRLMGFGHRVYKNFDPRAKVLKKLRDQLIDEIGIDTNLIKVASRIEEIALSDDYFVQRNLYPNVDFHSGLILKALGIPNEMFAVLFVIGRTPGWIAQWIELKEQETLKIVRPRQLYTGEVKKM
;
A
#
# COMPACT_ATOMS: atom_id res chain seq x y z
N MET A 1 -27.87 11.29 29.07
CA MET A 1 -26.56 11.81 29.56
C MET A 1 -25.88 12.50 28.39
N SER A 2 -24.98 13.45 28.62
CA SER A 2 -24.16 14.04 27.55
C SER A 2 -23.26 12.97 26.93
N ASN A 3 -23.08 13.00 25.59
CA ASN A 3 -22.15 12.10 24.90
C ASN A 3 -20.73 12.71 24.96
N SER A 4 -20.15 12.73 26.16
CA SER A 4 -18.86 13.36 26.44
C SER A 4 -18.01 12.53 27.41
N VAL A 5 -16.69 12.72 27.36
CA VAL A 5 -15.76 12.30 28.42
C VAL A 5 -15.34 13.50 29.25
N THR A 6 -15.11 13.27 30.55
CA THR A 6 -14.55 14.28 31.45
C THR A 6 -13.07 14.00 31.69
N LEU A 7 -12.22 14.99 31.43
CA LEU A 7 -10.80 14.98 31.76
C LEU A 7 -10.59 15.86 33.00
N THR A 8 -10.09 15.30 34.09
CA THR A 8 -9.74 16.05 35.31
C THR A 8 -8.23 16.21 35.45
N ASP A 9 -7.76 17.45 35.57
CA ASP A 9 -6.37 17.74 35.92
C ASP A 9 -6.17 17.55 37.43
N ASN A 10 -5.63 16.40 37.82
CA ASN A 10 -5.43 16.03 39.23
C ASN A 10 -4.50 16.99 40.00
N ARG A 11 -3.73 17.86 39.33
CA ARG A 11 -2.87 18.85 40.00
C ARG A 11 -3.65 20.02 40.59
N ASN A 12 -4.83 20.34 40.02
CA ASN A 12 -5.64 21.50 40.41
C ASN A 12 -7.14 21.19 40.55
N GLY A 13 -7.57 19.96 40.27
CA GLY A 13 -8.96 19.49 40.37
C GLY A 13 -9.90 20.01 39.28
N LYS A 14 -9.42 20.80 38.30
CA LYS A 14 -10.27 21.32 37.23
C LYS A 14 -10.65 20.20 36.26
N SER A 15 -11.92 20.18 35.89
CA SER A 15 -12.48 19.19 34.96
C SER A 15 -12.93 19.86 33.67
N PHE A 16 -12.73 19.18 32.56
CA PHE A 16 -13.02 19.64 31.21
C PHE A 16 -13.81 18.56 30.47
N GLU A 17 -14.82 18.96 29.70
CA GLU A 17 -15.61 18.01 28.91
C GLU A 17 -15.20 18.05 27.44
N PHE A 18 -15.06 16.85 26.86
CA PHE A 18 -14.76 16.65 25.45
C PHE A 18 -15.85 15.79 24.81
N PRO A 19 -16.42 16.21 23.66
CA PRO A 19 -17.43 15.42 22.95
C PRO A 19 -16.90 14.06 22.51
N ILE A 20 -17.78 13.07 22.47
CA ILE A 20 -17.55 11.77 21.83
C ILE A 20 -18.22 11.77 20.46
N TYR A 21 -17.53 11.25 19.45
CA TYR A 21 -18.11 10.91 18.16
C TYR A 21 -18.13 9.40 17.98
N ASP A 22 -19.32 8.87 17.69
CA ASP A 22 -19.51 7.45 17.41
C ASP A 22 -19.28 7.16 15.93
N ALA A 23 -18.54 6.08 15.66
CA ALA A 23 -18.32 5.59 14.31
C ALA A 23 -19.51 4.71 13.87
N THR A 24 -19.74 4.59 12.56
CA THR A 24 -20.70 3.61 12.01
C THR A 24 -20.32 2.18 12.44
N ILE A 25 -19.03 1.89 12.45
CA ILE A 25 -18.41 0.66 12.93
C ILE A 25 -17.00 0.99 13.45
N GLY A 26 -16.54 0.30 14.49
CA GLY A 26 -15.27 0.58 15.17
C GLY A 26 -15.42 1.43 16.44
N PRO A 27 -14.30 1.83 17.07
CA PRO A 27 -14.32 2.55 18.34
C PRO A 27 -14.83 4.00 18.18
N SER A 28 -15.54 4.49 19.19
CA SER A 28 -15.84 5.92 19.32
C SER A 28 -14.56 6.72 19.55
N VAL A 29 -14.55 7.99 19.15
CA VAL A 29 -13.39 8.89 19.28
C VAL A 29 -13.73 10.10 20.14
N ILE A 30 -12.73 10.65 20.82
CA ILE A 30 -12.86 11.86 21.64
C ILE A 30 -12.41 13.06 20.80
N ASP A 31 -13.26 14.09 20.69
CA ASP A 31 -12.87 15.33 20.03
C ASP A 31 -11.95 16.19 20.90
N MET A 32 -10.66 16.10 20.61
CA MET A 32 -9.60 16.84 21.31
C MET A 32 -9.28 18.19 20.64
N SER A 33 -10.07 18.66 19.67
CA SER A 33 -9.80 19.90 18.91
C SER A 33 -9.74 21.15 19.80
N SER A 34 -10.44 21.13 20.93
CA SER A 34 -10.47 22.23 21.90
C SER A 34 -9.53 22.02 23.10
N LEU A 35 -8.77 20.91 23.16
CA LEU A 35 -7.94 20.55 24.31
C LEU A 35 -7.03 21.68 24.77
N TYR A 36 -6.26 22.27 23.86
CA TYR A 36 -5.34 23.36 24.21
C TYR A 36 -6.08 24.62 24.67
N LYS A 37 -7.18 24.98 24.00
CA LYS A 37 -7.98 26.16 24.37
C LYS A 37 -8.57 26.02 25.77
N GLN A 38 -9.02 24.82 26.14
CA GLN A 38 -9.63 24.56 27.44
C GLN A 38 -8.59 24.40 28.56
N THR A 39 -7.49 23.67 28.29
CA THR A 39 -6.59 23.17 29.33
C THR A 39 -5.20 23.83 29.34
N GLY A 40 -4.80 24.47 28.24
CA GLY A 40 -3.42 24.89 28.01
C GLY A 40 -2.44 23.75 27.71
N MET A 41 -2.92 22.52 27.53
CA MET A 41 -2.10 21.32 27.28
C MET A 41 -2.30 20.79 25.86
N PHE A 42 -1.33 20.00 25.38
CA PHE A 42 -1.45 19.18 24.17
C PHE A 42 -1.46 17.70 24.57
N SER A 43 -2.09 16.86 23.75
CA SER A 43 -1.88 15.41 23.83
C SER A 43 -0.46 15.06 23.37
N TYR A 44 0.06 13.95 23.87
CA TYR A 44 1.33 13.37 23.45
C TYR A 44 1.10 11.92 23.07
N ASP A 45 1.17 11.63 21.77
CA ASP A 45 0.93 10.30 21.20
C ASP A 45 1.98 10.03 20.11
N GLU A 46 3.10 9.45 20.52
CA GLU A 46 4.19 9.10 19.62
C GLU A 46 3.71 8.08 18.58
N GLY A 47 3.85 8.43 17.30
CA GLY A 47 3.43 7.55 16.20
C GLY A 47 1.92 7.48 15.98
N LEU A 48 1.12 8.33 16.63
CA LEU A 48 -0.34 8.44 16.44
C LEU A 48 -1.09 7.13 16.73
N THR A 49 -0.63 6.37 17.72
CA THR A 49 -1.16 5.03 18.02
C THR A 49 -2.58 5.05 18.57
N SER A 50 -3.02 6.18 19.12
CA SER A 50 -4.34 6.38 19.72
C SER A 50 -5.05 7.63 19.18
N THR A 51 -4.62 8.14 18.02
CA THR A 51 -5.13 9.38 17.45
C THR A 51 -5.76 9.13 16.08
N ALA A 52 -7.08 9.23 15.99
CA ALA A 52 -7.79 9.26 14.72
C ALA A 52 -7.61 10.64 14.04
N THR A 53 -6.95 10.69 12.88
CA THR A 53 -6.61 11.95 12.20
C THR A 53 -7.67 12.45 11.22
N CYS A 54 -8.62 11.59 10.83
CA CYS A 54 -9.69 11.94 9.90
C CYS A 54 -10.94 11.08 10.12
N LYS A 55 -12.05 11.52 9.55
CA LYS A 55 -13.20 10.66 9.23
C LYS A 55 -13.00 10.10 7.83
N SER A 56 -13.29 8.82 7.61
CA SER A 56 -13.19 8.20 6.30
C SER A 56 -14.28 7.15 6.09
N ASP A 57 -14.75 7.03 4.85
CA ASP A 57 -15.73 6.04 4.40
C ASP A 57 -15.14 5.10 3.32
N ILE A 58 -13.81 5.08 3.14
CA ILE A 58 -13.10 4.30 2.12
C ILE A 58 -12.88 2.85 2.56
N THR A 59 -12.16 2.67 3.67
CA THR A 59 -11.70 1.37 4.14
C THR A 59 -11.91 1.26 5.63
N TYR A 60 -12.35 0.09 6.07
CA TYR A 60 -12.45 -0.26 7.47
C TYR A 60 -11.65 -1.52 7.76
N ILE A 61 -10.97 -1.52 8.90
CA ILE A 61 -10.22 -2.68 9.40
C ILE A 61 -10.69 -3.00 10.82
N ASP A 62 -11.04 -4.26 11.05
CA ASP A 62 -11.12 -4.83 12.38
C ASP A 62 -9.95 -5.79 12.58
N GLY A 63 -8.94 -5.32 13.31
CA GLY A 63 -7.74 -6.09 13.59
C GLY A 63 -8.00 -7.33 14.46
N GLU A 64 -9.00 -7.29 15.33
CA GLU A 64 -9.31 -8.39 16.23
C GLU A 64 -10.05 -9.50 15.49
N ASN A 65 -11.02 -9.13 14.65
CA ASN A 65 -11.82 -10.09 13.90
C ASN A 65 -11.22 -10.47 12.54
N GLY A 66 -10.12 -9.84 12.11
CA GLY A 66 -9.49 -10.13 10.83
C GLY A 66 -10.30 -9.61 9.64
N THR A 67 -11.04 -8.50 9.81
CA THR A 67 -11.90 -7.94 8.77
C THR A 67 -11.18 -6.83 8.03
N LEU A 68 -11.27 -6.84 6.70
CA LEU A 68 -10.90 -5.72 5.84
C LEU A 68 -12.05 -5.46 4.87
N MET A 69 -12.53 -4.22 4.82
CA MET A 69 -13.59 -3.82 3.90
C MET A 69 -13.18 -2.61 3.08
N HIS A 70 -13.51 -2.62 1.79
CA HIS A 70 -13.48 -1.43 0.95
C HIS A 70 -14.91 -1.03 0.62
N ARG A 71 -15.33 0.19 0.99
CA ARG A 71 -16.71 0.70 0.81
C ARG A 71 -17.78 -0.28 1.32
N GLY A 72 -17.50 -0.96 2.44
CA GLY A 72 -18.38 -1.95 3.04
C GLY A 72 -18.35 -3.36 2.43
N TYR A 73 -17.59 -3.59 1.36
CA TYR A 73 -17.41 -4.93 0.78
C TYR A 73 -16.21 -5.63 1.42
N PRO A 74 -16.38 -6.86 1.98
CA PRO A 74 -15.28 -7.66 2.49
C PRO A 74 -14.24 -7.95 1.42
N ILE A 75 -12.95 -7.92 1.78
CA ILE A 75 -11.85 -8.08 0.84
C ILE A 75 -11.87 -9.46 0.17
N GLU A 76 -12.28 -10.50 0.88
CA GLU A 76 -12.37 -11.87 0.35
C GLU A 76 -13.44 -11.96 -0.73
N TRP A 77 -14.58 -11.29 -0.53
CA TRP A 77 -15.63 -11.22 -1.53
C TRP A 77 -15.15 -10.47 -2.78
N LEU A 78 -14.44 -9.35 -2.60
CA LEU A 78 -13.86 -8.62 -3.73
C LEU A 78 -12.85 -9.50 -4.49
N ALA A 79 -11.95 -10.18 -3.80
CA ALA A 79 -10.95 -11.03 -4.43
C ALA A 79 -11.53 -12.26 -5.15
N GLU A 80 -12.67 -12.76 -4.71
CA GLU A 80 -13.35 -13.88 -5.38
C GLU A 80 -14.19 -13.42 -6.58
N ASN A 81 -14.80 -12.23 -6.52
CA ASN A 81 -15.87 -11.83 -7.45
C ASN A 81 -15.48 -10.67 -8.38
N LYS A 82 -14.34 -10.01 -8.16
CA LYS A 82 -13.94 -8.79 -8.86
C LYS A 82 -12.50 -8.87 -9.34
N LEU A 83 -12.14 -7.94 -10.23
CA LEU A 83 -10.76 -7.71 -10.64
C LEU A 83 -10.25 -6.39 -10.05
N PHE A 84 -8.95 -6.16 -10.12
CA PHE A 84 -8.32 -4.96 -9.57
C PHE A 84 -9.02 -3.68 -10.03
N LEU A 85 -9.35 -3.55 -11.32
CA LEU A 85 -9.99 -2.35 -11.85
C LEU A 85 -11.43 -2.13 -11.38
N ASP A 86 -12.15 -3.17 -10.98
CA ASP A 86 -13.45 -3.00 -10.29
C ASP A 86 -13.24 -2.33 -8.93
N VAL A 87 -12.20 -2.75 -8.19
CA VAL A 87 -11.84 -2.19 -6.88
C VAL A 87 -11.29 -0.77 -7.02
N VAL A 88 -10.48 -0.48 -8.04
CA VAL A 88 -10.08 0.89 -8.37
C VAL A 88 -11.31 1.78 -8.58
N HIS A 89 -12.27 1.31 -9.38
CA HIS A 89 -13.50 2.07 -9.60
C HIS A 89 -14.28 2.26 -8.30
N LEU A 90 -14.43 1.22 -7.47
CA LEU A 90 -15.08 1.29 -6.16
C LEU A 90 -14.44 2.34 -5.24
N LEU A 91 -13.11 2.37 -5.17
CA LEU A 91 -12.39 3.30 -4.30
C LEU A 91 -12.55 4.75 -4.76
N LEU A 92 -12.38 5.01 -6.06
CA LEU A 92 -12.40 6.35 -6.65
C LEU A 92 -13.82 6.93 -6.83
N TYR A 93 -14.78 6.09 -7.23
CA TYR A 93 -16.15 6.52 -7.55
C TYR A 93 -17.17 6.13 -6.49
N LYS A 94 -16.74 5.48 -5.39
CA LYS A 94 -17.55 5.08 -4.23
C LYS A 94 -18.56 3.97 -4.48
N GLU A 95 -18.66 3.47 -5.72
CA GLU A 95 -19.59 2.41 -6.12
C GLU A 95 -18.93 1.40 -7.08
N LEU A 96 -19.40 0.15 -7.04
CA LEU A 96 -19.00 -0.84 -8.03
C LEU A 96 -19.57 -0.47 -9.41
N PRO A 97 -18.80 -0.58 -10.49
CA PRO A 97 -19.27 -0.21 -11.82
C PRO A 97 -20.28 -1.22 -12.38
N SER A 98 -21.22 -0.72 -13.20
CA SER A 98 -21.94 -1.58 -14.14
C SER A 98 -21.00 -2.10 -15.23
N SER A 99 -21.37 -3.19 -15.92
CA SER A 99 -20.53 -3.76 -16.98
C SER A 99 -20.16 -2.73 -18.06
N GLN A 100 -21.11 -1.89 -18.48
CA GLN A 100 -20.85 -0.85 -19.47
C GLN A 100 -19.87 0.22 -18.95
N ARG A 101 -20.04 0.66 -17.71
CA ARG A 101 -19.15 1.66 -17.08
C ARG A 101 -17.74 1.10 -16.89
N LEU A 102 -17.62 -0.18 -16.52
CA LEU A 102 -16.34 -0.85 -16.36
C LEU A 102 -15.59 -0.96 -17.70
N GLU A 103 -16.28 -1.34 -18.79
CA GLU A 103 -15.65 -1.42 -20.11
C GLU A 103 -15.18 -0.05 -20.61
N SER A 104 -15.99 1.00 -20.43
CA SER A 104 -15.56 2.37 -20.72
C SER A 104 -14.35 2.77 -19.87
N PHE A 105 -14.36 2.46 -18.58
CA PHE A 105 -13.24 2.76 -17.67
C PHE A 105 -11.95 2.04 -18.11
N ARG A 106 -12.03 0.75 -18.43
CA ARG A 106 -10.90 -0.04 -18.95
C ARG A 106 -10.33 0.57 -20.24
N TYR A 107 -11.18 0.92 -21.18
CA TYR A 107 -10.77 1.55 -22.44
C TYR A 107 -10.07 2.90 -22.21
N GLU A 108 -10.60 3.73 -21.31
CA GLU A 108 -10.01 5.01 -20.96
C GLU A 108 -8.63 4.86 -20.28
N LEU A 109 -8.45 3.87 -19.40
CA LEU A 109 -7.15 3.58 -18.79
C LEU A 109 -6.13 3.05 -19.80
N LYS A 110 -6.55 2.17 -20.73
CA LYS A 110 -5.67 1.68 -21.81
C LYS A 110 -5.09 2.84 -22.62
N LYS A 111 -5.93 3.78 -23.08
CA LYS A 111 -5.46 4.96 -23.84
C LYS A 111 -4.55 5.87 -23.03
N ARG A 112 -4.79 6.02 -21.72
CA ARG A 112 -3.98 6.87 -20.84
C ARG A 112 -2.67 6.23 -20.38
N SER A 113 -2.47 4.94 -20.62
CA SER A 113 -1.32 4.20 -20.11
C SER A 113 0.03 4.67 -20.68
N PHE A 114 0.04 5.26 -21.87
CA PHE A 114 1.25 5.83 -22.47
C PHE A 114 1.77 7.02 -21.64
N ILE A 115 3.08 7.11 -21.46
CA ILE A 115 3.73 8.29 -20.89
C ILE A 115 4.19 9.23 -21.99
N HIS A 116 4.36 10.51 -21.68
CA HIS A 116 4.84 11.49 -22.65
C HIS A 116 6.26 11.12 -23.11
N GLU A 117 6.59 11.22 -24.40
CA GLU A 117 7.91 10.80 -24.92
C GLU A 117 9.08 11.55 -24.25
N GLY A 118 8.87 12.84 -23.94
CA GLY A 118 9.84 13.62 -23.15
C GLY A 118 10.12 13.07 -21.74
N MET A 119 9.20 12.28 -21.18
CA MET A 119 9.40 11.59 -19.89
C MET A 119 10.37 10.41 -20.02
N HIS A 120 10.48 9.75 -21.18
CA HIS A 120 11.50 8.71 -21.38
C HIS A 120 12.92 9.28 -21.21
N LYS A 121 13.16 10.52 -21.64
CA LYS A 121 14.44 11.23 -21.46
C LYS A 121 14.80 11.48 -19.99
N LEU A 122 13.81 11.53 -19.09
CA LEU A 122 14.07 11.62 -17.66
C LEU A 122 14.76 10.35 -17.15
N PHE A 123 14.41 9.19 -17.72
CA PHE A 123 15.01 7.93 -17.30
C PHE A 123 16.49 7.87 -17.69
N ASP A 124 16.87 8.43 -18.84
CA ASP A 124 18.27 8.52 -19.29
C ASP A 124 19.18 9.32 -18.33
N ALA A 125 18.60 10.13 -17.44
CA ALA A 125 19.35 10.91 -16.46
C ALA A 125 19.60 10.16 -15.14
N PHE A 126 18.96 9.00 -14.91
CA PHE A 126 19.19 8.23 -13.69
C PHE A 126 20.45 7.36 -13.81
N PRO A 127 21.22 7.16 -12.72
CA PRO A 127 22.31 6.19 -12.72
C PRO A 127 21.82 4.76 -12.97
N ASP A 128 22.64 3.93 -13.63
CA ASP A 128 22.31 2.53 -13.95
C ASP A 128 21.91 1.69 -12.72
N ASN A 129 22.54 1.97 -11.58
CA ASN A 129 22.29 1.26 -10.33
C ASN A 129 21.20 1.89 -9.45
N ALA A 130 20.45 2.87 -9.97
CA ALA A 130 19.37 3.52 -9.23
C ALA A 130 18.33 2.50 -8.74
N HIS A 131 17.85 2.70 -7.52
CA HIS A 131 16.81 1.84 -6.96
C HIS A 131 15.46 2.15 -7.63
N PRO A 132 14.68 1.14 -8.07
CA PRO A 132 13.41 1.36 -8.78
C PRO A 132 12.42 2.27 -8.03
N MET A 133 12.33 2.18 -6.70
CA MET A 133 11.50 3.09 -5.89
C MET A 133 11.94 4.57 -5.98
N ALA A 134 13.23 4.86 -6.02
CA ALA A 134 13.74 6.23 -6.16
C ALA A 134 13.39 6.81 -7.52
N VAL A 135 13.59 6.01 -8.57
CA VAL A 135 13.23 6.33 -9.95
C VAL A 135 11.74 6.59 -10.06
N LEU A 136 10.91 5.70 -9.49
CA LEU A 136 9.45 5.83 -9.49
C LEU A 136 8.99 7.09 -8.76
N GLN A 137 9.56 7.39 -7.59
CA GLN A 137 9.26 8.59 -6.81
C GLN A 137 9.52 9.87 -7.63
N ALA A 138 10.70 9.96 -8.27
CA ALA A 138 11.08 11.10 -9.09
C ALA A 138 10.22 11.21 -10.36
N ALA A 139 9.98 10.08 -11.05
CA ALA A 139 9.18 10.03 -12.26
C ALA A 139 7.73 10.44 -11.99
N VAL A 140 7.12 9.99 -10.89
CA VAL A 140 5.76 10.40 -10.50
C VAL A 140 5.69 11.89 -10.15
N ALA A 141 6.68 12.43 -9.43
CA ALA A 141 6.73 13.87 -9.17
C ALA A 141 6.79 14.67 -10.48
N SER A 142 7.57 14.20 -11.47
CA SER A 142 7.71 14.87 -12.76
C SER A 142 6.41 14.95 -13.56
N LEU A 143 5.41 14.09 -13.29
CA LEU A 143 4.12 14.14 -14.00
C LEU A 143 3.45 15.51 -13.85
N SER A 144 3.71 16.26 -12.77
CA SER A 144 3.14 17.62 -12.60
C SER A 144 3.68 18.62 -13.62
N THR A 145 4.80 18.34 -14.27
CA THR A 145 5.38 19.20 -15.31
C THR A 145 4.86 18.87 -16.71
N PHE A 146 4.25 17.70 -16.91
CA PHE A 146 3.75 17.24 -18.21
C PHE A 146 2.25 17.45 -18.40
N TYR A 147 1.52 17.78 -17.34
CA TYR A 147 0.08 17.98 -17.35
C TYR A 147 -0.28 19.34 -16.73
N PRO A 148 0.05 20.47 -17.40
CA PRO A 148 -0.23 21.82 -16.89
C PRO A 148 -1.70 22.22 -17.07
N ASP A 149 -2.42 21.57 -17.97
CA ASP A 149 -3.88 21.65 -18.06
C ASP A 149 -4.43 20.67 -17.01
N HIS A 150 -5.50 21.04 -16.30
CA HIS A 150 -6.03 20.37 -15.10
C HIS A 150 -5.32 20.70 -13.77
N LEU A 151 -5.00 21.98 -13.54
CA LEU A 151 -4.44 22.46 -12.27
C LEU A 151 -5.50 22.96 -11.29
N ASN A 152 -6.77 23.10 -11.71
CA ASN A 152 -7.83 23.54 -10.82
C ASN A 152 -8.35 22.36 -10.00
N MET A 153 -7.65 22.09 -8.89
CA MET A 153 -7.99 21.01 -7.96
C MET A 153 -9.30 21.26 -7.19
N ASP A 154 -10.01 22.37 -7.42
CA ASP A 154 -11.38 22.59 -6.91
C ASP A 154 -12.46 22.02 -7.85
N VAL A 155 -12.11 21.64 -9.08
CA VAL A 155 -13.03 21.07 -10.07
C VAL A 155 -12.94 19.55 -10.06
N ARG A 156 -14.09 18.88 -9.86
CA ARG A 156 -14.16 17.42 -9.73
C ARG A 156 -13.64 16.68 -10.95
N GLU A 157 -14.04 17.13 -12.11
CA GLU A 157 -13.68 16.52 -13.39
C GLU A 157 -12.15 16.54 -13.58
N GLU A 158 -11.48 17.64 -13.20
CA GLU A 158 -10.04 17.80 -13.36
C GLU A 158 -9.24 16.85 -12.44
N TYR A 159 -9.60 16.76 -11.16
CA TYR A 159 -8.87 15.86 -10.26
C TYR A 159 -9.22 14.38 -10.49
N MET A 160 -10.41 14.06 -11.01
CA MET A 160 -10.76 12.71 -11.43
C MET A 160 -10.02 12.31 -12.71
N GLU A 161 -9.76 13.26 -13.62
CA GLU A 161 -8.89 13.02 -14.76
C GLU A 161 -7.44 12.77 -14.34
N MET A 162 -6.92 13.54 -13.39
CA MET A 162 -5.62 13.28 -12.76
C MET A 162 -5.58 11.87 -12.16
N ALA A 163 -6.60 11.48 -11.39
CA ALA A 163 -6.72 10.15 -10.78
C ALA A 163 -6.63 9.03 -11.83
N ALA A 164 -7.41 9.14 -12.91
CA ALA A 164 -7.38 8.18 -14.00
C ALA A 164 -6.00 8.12 -14.69
N ARG A 165 -5.34 9.28 -14.87
CA ARG A 165 -4.01 9.36 -15.49
C ARG A 165 -2.95 8.63 -14.66
N ILE A 166 -2.85 8.88 -13.35
CA ILE A 166 -1.81 8.23 -12.54
C ILE A 166 -2.06 6.73 -12.39
N VAL A 167 -3.31 6.29 -12.24
CA VAL A 167 -3.64 4.86 -12.21
C VAL A 167 -3.24 4.18 -13.52
N ALA A 168 -3.52 4.82 -14.66
CA ALA A 168 -3.16 4.28 -15.98
C ALA A 168 -1.65 4.25 -16.22
N LYS A 169 -0.90 5.25 -15.73
CA LYS A 169 0.51 5.46 -16.05
C LYS A 169 1.47 4.78 -15.08
N ILE A 170 1.07 4.57 -13.81
CA ILE A 170 1.96 4.01 -12.81
C ILE A 170 2.55 2.64 -13.21
N PRO A 171 1.82 1.72 -13.89
CA PRO A 171 2.42 0.47 -14.36
C PRO A 171 3.44 0.70 -15.47
N THR A 172 3.19 1.63 -16.39
CA THR A 172 4.12 1.98 -17.47
C THR A 172 5.40 2.58 -16.91
N ILE A 173 5.30 3.53 -15.97
CA ILE A 173 6.46 4.14 -15.30
C ILE A 173 7.28 3.07 -14.55
N ALA A 174 6.60 2.17 -13.84
CA ALA A 174 7.23 1.07 -13.13
C ALA A 174 7.96 0.11 -14.10
N ALA A 175 7.32 -0.27 -15.21
CA ALA A 175 7.94 -1.11 -16.22
C ALA A 175 9.13 -0.41 -16.90
N THR A 176 9.01 0.89 -17.20
CA THR A 176 10.14 1.71 -17.72
C THR A 176 11.31 1.70 -16.74
N ALA A 177 11.07 1.89 -15.43
CA ALA A 177 12.12 1.84 -14.42
C ALA A 177 12.83 0.47 -14.36
N TYR A 178 12.05 -0.63 -14.43
CA TYR A 178 12.60 -1.98 -14.49
C TYR A 178 13.47 -2.18 -15.73
N ARG A 179 12.97 -1.81 -16.90
CA ARG A 179 13.68 -2.01 -18.17
C ARG A 179 14.94 -1.16 -18.27
N TYR A 180 14.87 0.09 -17.81
CA TYR A 180 16.02 0.99 -17.76
C TYR A 180 17.15 0.41 -16.91
N LYS A 181 16.84 -0.05 -15.69
CA LYS A 181 17.81 -0.69 -14.78
C LYS A 181 18.53 -1.88 -15.41
N HIS A 182 17.84 -2.63 -16.28
CA HIS A 182 18.40 -3.81 -16.93
C HIS A 182 18.98 -3.53 -18.34
N GLY A 183 18.95 -2.28 -18.81
CA GLY A 183 19.38 -1.92 -20.16
C GLY A 183 18.51 -2.52 -21.27
N PHE A 184 17.25 -2.85 -20.98
CA PHE A 184 16.34 -3.44 -21.96
C PHE A 184 15.72 -2.34 -22.86
N PRO A 185 15.41 -2.64 -24.15
CA PRO A 185 14.71 -1.70 -25.03
C PRO A 185 13.38 -1.27 -24.42
N MET A 186 12.95 -0.02 -24.52
CA MET A 186 11.68 0.41 -23.92
C MET A 186 10.47 -0.36 -24.46
N ALA A 187 9.54 -0.71 -23.57
CA ALA A 187 8.29 -1.39 -23.92
C ALA A 187 7.11 -0.41 -23.83
N TYR A 188 6.30 -0.36 -24.88
CA TYR A 188 5.08 0.42 -24.89
C TYR A 188 3.88 -0.42 -24.41
N PRO A 189 2.87 0.21 -23.81
CA PRO A 189 1.58 -0.42 -23.59
C PRO A 189 0.99 -1.06 -24.85
N ASN A 190 0.48 -2.28 -24.73
CA ASN A 190 -0.27 -2.96 -25.78
C ASN A 190 -1.78 -2.81 -25.50
N LEU A 191 -2.49 -2.17 -26.44
CA LEU A 191 -3.91 -1.87 -26.31
C LEU A 191 -4.82 -3.10 -26.36
N ASP A 192 -4.34 -4.22 -26.90
CA ASP A 192 -5.09 -5.48 -26.96
C ASP A 192 -5.11 -6.20 -25.60
N ARG A 193 -4.19 -5.86 -24.70
CA ARG A 193 -4.03 -6.52 -23.39
C ARG A 193 -4.79 -5.83 -22.27
N GLY A 194 -5.17 -6.59 -21.24
CA GLY A 194 -5.78 -6.06 -20.01
C GLY A 194 -4.79 -5.24 -19.16
N PHE A 195 -5.26 -4.56 -18.11
CA PHE A 195 -4.40 -3.69 -17.26
C PHE A 195 -3.20 -4.42 -16.66
N THR A 196 -3.47 -5.49 -15.92
CA THR A 196 -2.45 -6.31 -15.23
C THR A 196 -1.61 -7.10 -16.23
N GLU A 197 -2.26 -7.64 -17.25
CA GLU A 197 -1.61 -8.37 -18.34
C GLU A 197 -0.60 -7.48 -19.07
N ASN A 198 -0.97 -6.23 -19.35
CA ASN A 198 -0.13 -5.27 -20.03
C ASN A 198 1.13 -4.92 -19.22
N PHE A 199 1.03 -4.88 -17.89
CA PHE A 199 2.22 -4.70 -17.04
C PHE A 199 3.19 -5.89 -17.17
N LEU A 200 2.72 -7.13 -17.04
CA LEU A 200 3.56 -8.33 -17.25
C LEU A 200 4.17 -8.36 -18.65
N TYR A 201 3.38 -8.01 -19.66
CA TYR A 201 3.85 -7.88 -21.04
C TYR A 201 5.00 -6.87 -21.15
N MET A 202 4.85 -5.67 -20.59
CA MET A 202 5.89 -4.64 -20.65
C MET A 202 7.17 -5.07 -19.93
N LEU A 203 7.10 -5.88 -18.86
CA LEU A 203 8.30 -6.42 -18.22
C LEU A 203 9.04 -7.44 -19.10
N ARG A 204 8.33 -8.24 -19.91
CA ARG A 204 8.90 -9.41 -20.58
C ARG A 204 9.18 -9.23 -22.06
N THR A 205 8.50 -8.29 -22.72
CA THR A 205 8.58 -8.15 -24.18
C THR A 205 9.95 -7.69 -24.66
N TYR A 206 10.35 -8.17 -25.84
CA TYR A 206 11.47 -7.66 -26.63
C TYR A 206 10.99 -7.33 -28.04
N PRO A 207 11.69 -6.46 -28.80
CA PRO A 207 11.38 -6.24 -30.20
C PRO A 207 11.30 -7.57 -30.96
N TYR A 208 10.21 -7.76 -31.71
CA TYR A 208 9.90 -8.97 -32.49
C TYR A 208 9.60 -10.24 -31.68
N ASP A 209 9.43 -10.14 -30.35
CA ASP A 209 9.06 -11.28 -29.51
C ASP A 209 7.55 -11.40 -29.28
N HIS A 210 7.07 -12.63 -29.12
CA HIS A 210 5.67 -12.94 -28.81
C HIS A 210 5.55 -13.43 -27.36
N VAL A 211 5.21 -12.50 -26.46
CA VAL A 211 5.02 -12.83 -25.04
C VAL A 211 3.68 -13.55 -24.84
N GLU A 212 3.74 -14.85 -24.56
CA GLU A 212 2.61 -15.62 -24.05
C GLU A 212 2.54 -15.52 -22.53
N LEU A 213 1.36 -15.15 -22.00
CA LEU A 213 1.09 -15.07 -20.57
C LEU A 213 0.02 -16.09 -20.22
N LYS A 214 0.27 -16.92 -19.21
CA LYS A 214 -0.76 -17.85 -18.73
C LYS A 214 -1.83 -17.06 -17.96
N PRO A 215 -3.12 -17.44 -18.06
CA PRO A 215 -4.19 -16.78 -17.31
C PRO A 215 -3.94 -16.72 -15.79
N ILE A 216 -3.32 -17.76 -15.22
CA ILE A 216 -2.98 -17.82 -13.80
C ILE A 216 -1.97 -16.73 -13.38
N GLU A 217 -1.03 -16.35 -14.26
CA GLU A 217 -0.05 -15.29 -13.98
C GLU A 217 -0.72 -13.93 -13.84
N VAL A 218 -1.61 -13.63 -14.79
CA VAL A 218 -2.37 -12.39 -14.80
C VAL A 218 -3.28 -12.34 -13.57
N LYS A 219 -3.98 -13.44 -13.27
CA LYS A 219 -4.86 -13.53 -12.09
C LYS A 219 -4.10 -13.38 -10.78
N ALA A 220 -2.94 -14.01 -10.65
CA ALA A 220 -2.07 -13.91 -9.48
C ALA A 220 -1.64 -12.47 -9.22
N LEU A 221 -1.13 -11.79 -10.24
CA LEU A 221 -0.71 -10.41 -10.09
C LEU A 221 -1.88 -9.45 -9.86
N ASP A 222 -3.02 -9.67 -10.51
CA ASP A 222 -4.22 -8.83 -10.37
C ASP A 222 -4.74 -8.86 -8.94
N THR A 223 -4.74 -10.07 -8.35
CA THR A 223 -5.11 -10.28 -6.95
C THR A 223 -4.09 -9.62 -6.02
N VAL A 224 -2.79 -9.71 -6.31
CA VAL A 224 -1.77 -8.97 -5.54
C VAL A 224 -2.04 -7.47 -5.58
N PHE A 225 -2.29 -6.87 -6.74
CA PHE A 225 -2.63 -5.45 -6.82
C PHE A 225 -3.88 -5.10 -6.01
N MET A 226 -4.94 -5.92 -6.12
CA MET A 226 -6.18 -5.73 -5.37
C MET A 226 -5.98 -5.73 -3.86
N LEU A 227 -5.25 -6.71 -3.33
CA LEU A 227 -5.07 -6.84 -1.88
C LEU A 227 -4.14 -5.77 -1.29
N HIS A 228 -3.47 -5.01 -2.15
CA HIS A 228 -2.69 -3.84 -1.78
C HIS A 228 -3.40 -2.52 -2.13
N ALA A 229 -4.64 -2.56 -2.64
CA ALA A 229 -5.38 -1.40 -3.17
C ALA A 229 -5.47 -0.23 -2.18
N ASP A 230 -5.91 -0.51 -0.96
CA ASP A 230 -5.92 0.43 0.15
C ASP A 230 -5.75 -0.31 1.48
N HIS A 231 -5.32 0.41 2.51
CA HIS A 231 -5.19 -0.16 3.86
C HIS A 231 -5.29 0.93 4.94
N GLU A 232 -6.33 1.76 4.81
CA GLU A 232 -6.70 2.81 5.79
C GLU A 232 -5.54 3.80 6.08
N GLN A 233 -5.42 4.34 7.30
CA GLN A 233 -4.52 5.46 7.64
C GLN A 233 -3.09 5.02 7.98
N ASN A 234 -2.52 4.13 7.17
CA ASN A 234 -1.10 3.74 7.29
C ASN A 234 -0.15 4.89 6.94
N ALA A 235 1.15 4.74 7.27
CA ALA A 235 2.16 5.79 7.11
C ALA A 235 2.11 6.50 5.74
N SER A 236 2.11 5.74 4.64
CA SER A 236 2.06 6.32 3.29
C SER A 236 0.76 7.06 2.99
N THR A 237 -0.40 6.54 3.41
CA THR A 237 -1.70 7.21 3.23
C THR A 237 -1.78 8.50 4.05
N SER A 238 -1.32 8.46 5.31
CA SER A 238 -1.24 9.62 6.17
C SER A 238 -0.28 10.68 5.62
N THR A 239 0.80 10.27 4.96
CA THR A 239 1.68 11.18 4.21
C THR A 239 0.95 11.85 3.04
N VAL A 240 0.18 11.10 2.23
CA VAL A 240 -0.65 11.69 1.16
C VAL A 240 -1.57 12.77 1.73
N ARG A 241 -2.28 12.45 2.82
CA ARG A 241 -3.21 13.39 3.46
C ARG A 241 -2.50 14.61 4.04
N ALA A 242 -1.35 14.40 4.70
CA ALA A 242 -0.57 15.49 5.29
C ALA A 242 -0.06 16.47 4.22
N VAL A 243 0.54 15.96 3.14
CA VAL A 243 1.02 16.79 2.02
C VAL A 243 -0.17 17.40 1.26
N GLY A 244 -1.24 16.64 1.04
CA GLY A 244 -2.47 17.14 0.41
C GLY A 244 -3.13 18.27 1.19
N SER A 245 -3.01 18.27 2.53
CA SER A 245 -3.56 19.33 3.39
C SER A 245 -2.90 20.70 3.19
N THR A 246 -1.74 20.76 2.51
CA THR A 246 -1.09 22.02 2.12
C THR A 246 -1.53 22.52 0.75
N HIS A 247 -2.53 21.87 0.13
CA HIS A 247 -2.95 22.09 -1.26
C HIS A 247 -1.85 21.80 -2.29
N ALA A 248 -0.90 20.91 -1.97
CA ALA A 248 0.10 20.46 -2.93
C ALA A 248 -0.52 19.73 -4.12
N HIS A 249 0.17 19.77 -5.27
CA HIS A 249 -0.25 19.04 -6.47
C HIS A 249 -0.42 17.53 -6.16
N PRO A 250 -1.47 16.85 -6.65
CA PRO A 250 -1.74 15.46 -6.31
C PRO A 250 -0.59 14.51 -6.63
N TYR A 251 0.07 14.66 -7.79
CA TYR A 251 1.26 13.86 -8.12
C TYR A 251 2.41 14.05 -7.12
N SER A 252 2.58 15.24 -6.53
CA SER A 252 3.54 15.46 -5.44
C SER A 252 3.10 14.73 -4.16
N CYS A 253 1.80 14.71 -3.87
CA CYS A 253 1.24 13.92 -2.76
C CYS A 253 1.51 12.42 -2.96
N ILE A 254 1.25 11.88 -4.15
CA ILE A 254 1.53 10.48 -4.48
C ILE A 254 3.04 10.18 -4.43
N SER A 255 3.88 11.07 -4.96
CA SER A 255 5.34 10.94 -4.88
C SER A 255 5.84 10.90 -3.41
N SER A 256 5.29 11.75 -2.53
CA SER A 256 5.63 11.72 -1.11
C SER A 256 5.26 10.38 -0.43
N ALA A 257 4.14 9.77 -0.86
CA ALA A 257 3.70 8.49 -0.36
C ALA A 257 4.55 7.31 -0.87
N ILE A 258 5.07 7.41 -2.10
CA ILE A 258 6.09 6.47 -2.61
C ILE A 258 7.35 6.54 -1.73
N GLY A 259 7.79 7.75 -1.37
CA GLY A 259 8.91 7.91 -0.43
C GLY A 259 8.63 7.29 0.95
N ALA A 260 7.44 7.49 1.49
CA ALA A 260 7.02 6.86 2.76
C ALA A 260 6.92 5.32 2.66
N LEU A 261 6.42 4.80 1.53
CA LEU A 261 6.31 3.36 1.27
C LEU A 261 7.68 2.70 1.04
N TRP A 262 8.65 3.43 0.50
CA TRP A 262 10.01 2.91 0.31
C TRP A 262 10.73 2.59 1.63
N GLY A 263 10.31 3.19 2.75
CA GLY A 263 10.86 2.86 4.06
C GLY A 263 10.74 1.37 4.37
N HIS A 264 11.84 0.75 4.83
CA HIS A 264 11.92 -0.68 5.14
C HIS A 264 10.81 -1.15 6.10
N ALA A 265 10.46 -0.32 7.10
CA ALA A 265 9.42 -0.61 8.08
C ALA A 265 7.98 -0.48 7.55
N HIS A 266 7.79 -0.11 6.27
CA HIS A 266 6.47 0.04 5.66
C HIS A 266 6.32 -0.86 4.42
N GLY A 267 6.90 -0.51 3.28
CA GLY A 267 6.73 -1.28 2.03
C GLY A 267 7.80 -2.32 1.74
N GLY A 268 8.82 -2.45 2.59
CA GLY A 268 9.96 -3.37 2.38
C GLY A 268 9.77 -4.79 2.90
N ALA A 269 8.59 -5.13 3.43
CA ALA A 269 8.36 -6.40 4.12
C ALA A 269 8.42 -7.62 3.19
N ASN A 270 7.81 -7.54 2.00
CA ASN A 270 7.79 -8.65 1.03
C ASN A 270 9.18 -8.95 0.45
N GLU A 271 10.00 -7.93 0.19
CA GLU A 271 11.41 -8.09 -0.18
C GLU A 271 12.19 -8.75 0.98
N GLY A 272 11.93 -8.31 2.21
CA GLY A 272 12.50 -8.90 3.42
C GLY A 272 12.17 -10.38 3.60
N VAL A 273 10.95 -10.81 3.23
CA VAL A 273 10.56 -12.22 3.22
C VAL A 273 11.47 -13.02 2.29
N ILE A 274 11.62 -12.59 1.03
CA ILE A 274 12.43 -13.37 0.08
C ILE A 274 13.90 -13.38 0.49
N ARG A 275 14.46 -12.26 0.94
CA ARG A 275 15.84 -12.22 1.48
C ARG A 275 16.02 -13.17 2.66
N MET A 276 15.05 -13.22 3.57
CA MET A 276 15.06 -14.15 4.69
C MET A 276 15.04 -15.61 4.21
N LEU A 277 14.16 -15.95 3.27
CA LEU A 277 14.07 -17.31 2.73
C LEU A 277 15.37 -17.71 1.99
N GLU A 278 15.95 -16.80 1.21
CA GLU A 278 17.24 -16.97 0.54
C GLU A 278 18.40 -17.14 1.56
N GLN A 279 18.38 -16.41 2.68
CA GLN A 279 19.35 -16.54 3.77
C GLN A 279 19.27 -17.90 4.48
N ILE A 280 18.06 -18.41 4.68
CA ILE A 280 17.84 -19.77 5.23
C ILE A 280 18.34 -20.81 4.24
N GLY A 281 18.06 -20.62 2.96
CA GLY A 281 18.63 -21.41 1.87
C GLY A 281 17.98 -22.78 1.69
N THR A 282 17.98 -23.63 2.73
CA THR A 282 17.54 -25.03 2.63
C THR A 282 16.65 -25.46 3.80
N VAL A 283 15.83 -26.49 3.58
CA VAL A 283 14.82 -26.95 4.55
C VAL A 283 15.43 -27.42 5.86
N ASP A 284 16.59 -28.08 5.81
CA ASP A 284 17.34 -28.57 6.98
C ASP A 284 17.86 -27.44 7.89
N ARG A 285 17.99 -26.22 7.37
CA ARG A 285 18.37 -25.04 8.15
C ARG A 285 17.18 -24.34 8.80
N VAL A 286 15.94 -24.69 8.47
CA VAL A 286 14.75 -23.98 8.99
C VAL A 286 14.70 -24.01 10.51
N ASP A 287 14.90 -25.18 11.13
CA ASP A 287 14.84 -25.31 12.59
C ASP A 287 15.91 -24.46 13.32
N GLU A 288 17.08 -24.25 12.69
CA GLU A 288 18.13 -23.35 13.18
C GLU A 288 17.62 -21.90 13.25
N PHE A 289 17.03 -21.40 12.16
CA PHE A 289 16.53 -20.03 12.08
C PHE A 289 15.28 -19.79 12.90
N ILE A 290 14.44 -20.81 13.07
CA ILE A 290 13.31 -20.75 14.01
C ILE A 290 13.82 -20.56 15.44
N LYS A 291 14.89 -21.25 15.86
CA LYS A 291 15.51 -21.01 17.18
C LYS A 291 16.03 -19.59 17.30
N LYS A 292 16.70 -19.06 16.27
CA LYS A 292 17.16 -17.66 16.22
C LYS A 292 16.01 -16.67 16.36
N ALA A 293 14.90 -16.89 15.66
CA ALA A 293 13.73 -16.01 15.72
C ALA A 293 13.06 -15.96 17.12
N LYS A 294 13.26 -17.00 17.94
CA LYS A 294 12.76 -17.07 19.32
C LYS A 294 13.73 -16.51 20.35
N ASP A 295 15.01 -16.40 20.01
CA ASP A 295 16.01 -15.85 20.91
C ASP A 295 15.90 -14.32 20.95
N LYS A 296 15.67 -13.78 22.15
CA LYS A 296 15.57 -12.33 22.37
C LYS A 296 16.89 -11.60 22.12
N ASN A 297 18.02 -12.32 22.19
CA ASN A 297 19.36 -11.77 22.00
C ASN A 297 19.86 -11.89 20.56
N ASP A 298 19.20 -12.68 19.71
CA ASP A 298 19.51 -12.77 18.29
C ASP A 298 18.77 -11.66 17.52
N PRO A 299 19.41 -10.96 16.57
CA PRO A 299 18.75 -9.93 15.76
C PRO A 299 17.79 -10.49 14.70
N PHE A 300 17.84 -11.80 14.39
CA PHE A 300 17.02 -12.41 13.36
C PHE A 300 15.53 -12.38 13.72
N ARG A 301 14.69 -11.99 12.76
CA ARG A 301 13.23 -11.96 12.90
C ARG A 301 12.58 -12.61 11.69
N LEU A 302 11.45 -13.27 11.95
CA LEU A 302 10.69 -13.93 10.90
C LEU A 302 9.87 -12.88 10.13
N MET A 303 10.37 -12.49 8.96
CA MET A 303 9.75 -11.50 8.08
C MET A 303 8.48 -12.07 7.45
N GLY A 304 7.43 -11.25 7.33
CA GLY A 304 6.12 -11.67 6.81
C GLY A 304 5.23 -12.40 7.82
N PHE A 305 5.54 -12.32 9.11
CA PHE A 305 4.75 -12.92 10.18
C PHE A 305 4.28 -11.89 11.21
N GLY A 306 3.04 -12.03 11.64
CA GLY A 306 2.36 -11.06 12.50
C GLY A 306 1.95 -9.80 11.74
N HIS A 307 1.17 -8.95 12.41
CA HIS A 307 0.68 -7.71 11.83
C HIS A 307 0.39 -6.67 12.92
N ARG A 308 0.62 -5.38 12.65
CA ARG A 308 0.39 -4.32 13.64
C ARG A 308 -1.10 -4.15 13.96
N VAL A 309 -1.94 -4.28 12.94
CA VAL A 309 -3.41 -4.16 13.03
C VAL A 309 -4.07 -5.52 13.31
N TYR A 310 -3.90 -6.54 12.44
CA TYR A 310 -4.46 -7.87 12.65
C TYR A 310 -3.81 -8.62 13.81
N LYS A 311 -4.59 -8.90 14.86
CA LYS A 311 -4.17 -9.69 16.03
C LYS A 311 -4.34 -11.18 15.84
N ASN A 312 -5.23 -11.64 14.96
CA ASN A 312 -5.53 -13.05 14.75
C ASN A 312 -5.05 -13.54 13.39
N PHE A 313 -5.65 -13.09 12.29
CA PHE A 313 -5.25 -13.52 10.96
C PHE A 313 -5.44 -12.38 9.95
N ASP A 314 -4.58 -12.31 8.93
CA ASP A 314 -4.69 -11.34 7.85
C ASP A 314 -5.59 -11.91 6.73
N PRO A 315 -6.81 -11.40 6.51
CA PRO A 315 -7.75 -11.97 5.54
C PRO A 315 -7.18 -12.05 4.12
N ARG A 316 -6.25 -11.14 3.77
CA ARG A 316 -5.59 -11.09 2.47
C ARG A 316 -4.63 -12.27 2.27
N ALA A 317 -3.98 -12.73 3.35
CA ALA A 317 -3.04 -13.85 3.30
C ALA A 317 -3.74 -15.15 2.86
N LYS A 318 -4.97 -15.40 3.35
CA LYS A 318 -5.78 -16.57 2.98
C LYS A 318 -6.12 -16.59 1.50
N VAL A 319 -6.47 -15.43 0.94
CA VAL A 319 -6.74 -15.28 -0.50
C VAL A 319 -5.50 -15.62 -1.32
N LEU A 320 -4.34 -15.03 -0.97
CA LEU A 320 -3.11 -15.25 -1.72
C LEU A 320 -2.56 -16.66 -1.57
N LYS A 321 -2.69 -17.31 -0.42
CA LYS A 321 -2.20 -18.66 -0.19
C LYS A 321 -2.73 -19.65 -1.23
N LYS A 322 -4.05 -19.67 -1.44
CA LYS A 322 -4.69 -20.56 -2.43
C LYS A 322 -4.16 -20.29 -3.85
N LEU A 323 -4.01 -19.03 -4.20
CA LEU A 323 -3.58 -18.61 -5.54
C LEU A 323 -2.09 -18.89 -5.78
N ARG A 324 -1.26 -18.71 -4.75
CA ARG A 324 0.15 -19.08 -4.73
C ARG A 324 0.31 -20.58 -5.04
N ASP A 325 -0.42 -21.43 -4.34
CA ASP A 325 -0.31 -22.88 -4.51
C ASP A 325 -0.69 -23.30 -5.94
N GLN A 326 -1.78 -22.75 -6.48
CA GLN A 326 -2.18 -22.95 -7.89
C GLN A 326 -1.12 -22.48 -8.89
N LEU A 327 -0.56 -21.28 -8.68
CA LEU A 327 0.44 -20.68 -9.55
C LEU A 327 1.73 -21.52 -9.61
N ILE A 328 2.18 -22.01 -8.46
CA ILE A 328 3.38 -22.82 -8.34
C ILE A 328 3.21 -24.13 -9.11
N ASP A 329 2.07 -24.81 -8.92
CA ASP A 329 1.77 -26.08 -9.59
C ASP A 329 1.72 -25.92 -11.12
N GLU A 330 1.17 -24.81 -11.63
CA GLU A 330 1.00 -24.58 -13.08
C GLU A 330 2.26 -24.07 -13.81
N ILE A 331 3.17 -23.37 -13.11
CA ILE A 331 4.35 -22.74 -13.73
C ILE A 331 5.64 -23.54 -13.47
N GLY A 332 5.67 -24.41 -12.45
CA GLY A 332 6.80 -25.31 -12.20
C GLY A 332 8.06 -24.59 -11.70
N ILE A 333 7.90 -23.60 -10.81
CA ILE A 333 9.00 -22.77 -10.30
C ILE A 333 9.82 -23.50 -9.22
N ASP A 334 11.07 -23.06 -9.08
CA ASP A 334 12.07 -23.47 -8.09
C ASP A 334 11.50 -24.00 -6.78
N THR A 335 11.68 -25.31 -6.62
CA THR A 335 11.12 -26.08 -5.53
C THR A 335 11.71 -25.74 -4.17
N ASN A 336 12.92 -25.18 -4.09
CA ASN A 336 13.63 -25.10 -2.81
C ASN A 336 13.18 -23.92 -1.94
N LEU A 337 13.10 -22.71 -2.50
CA LEU A 337 12.58 -21.53 -1.79
C LEU A 337 11.14 -21.76 -1.28
N ILE A 338 10.31 -22.40 -2.11
CA ILE A 338 8.94 -22.76 -1.77
C ILE A 338 8.92 -23.80 -0.65
N LYS A 339 9.74 -24.86 -0.71
CA LYS A 339 9.85 -25.86 0.37
C LYS A 339 10.27 -25.23 1.69
N VAL A 340 11.24 -24.33 1.67
CA VAL A 340 11.67 -23.57 2.87
C VAL A 340 10.51 -22.75 3.42
N ALA A 341 9.81 -22.00 2.56
CA ALA A 341 8.65 -21.20 2.97
C ALA A 341 7.53 -22.08 3.55
N SER A 342 7.18 -23.19 2.90
CA SER A 342 6.16 -24.13 3.39
C SER A 342 6.53 -24.72 4.75
N ARG A 343 7.80 -25.07 4.97
CA ARG A 343 8.26 -25.59 6.27
C ARG A 343 8.18 -24.53 7.38
N ILE A 344 8.56 -23.28 7.07
CA ILE A 344 8.42 -22.17 8.03
C ILE A 344 6.95 -21.91 8.35
N GLU A 345 6.09 -21.89 7.34
CA GLU A 345 4.65 -21.72 7.49
C GLU A 345 4.05 -22.83 8.38
N GLU A 346 4.41 -24.10 8.16
CA GLU A 346 3.99 -25.24 8.98
C GLU A 346 4.40 -25.08 10.45
N ILE A 347 5.67 -24.71 10.71
CA ILE A 347 6.17 -24.51 12.08
C ILE A 347 5.46 -23.33 12.75
N ALA A 348 5.33 -22.19 12.07
CA ALA A 348 4.71 -21.00 12.65
C ALA A 348 3.24 -21.23 13.04
N LEU A 349 2.54 -22.13 12.33
CA LEU A 349 1.14 -22.50 12.62
C LEU A 349 0.99 -23.53 13.75
N SER A 350 2.04 -24.28 14.09
CA SER A 350 1.98 -25.39 15.04
C SER A 350 2.79 -25.18 16.32
N ASP A 351 3.73 -24.24 16.32
CA ASP A 351 4.64 -24.00 17.41
C ASP A 351 4.12 -22.96 18.42
N ASP A 352 4.07 -23.36 19.69
CA ASP A 352 3.51 -22.57 20.80
C ASP A 352 4.03 -21.13 20.88
N TYR A 353 5.31 -20.90 20.55
CA TYR A 353 5.89 -19.55 20.63
C TYR A 353 5.19 -18.59 19.68
N PHE A 354 4.93 -19.03 18.45
CA PHE A 354 4.34 -18.21 17.39
C PHE A 354 2.84 -18.09 17.57
N VAL A 355 2.16 -19.19 17.93
CA VAL A 355 0.72 -19.21 18.20
C VAL A 355 0.36 -18.27 19.36
N GLN A 356 1.07 -18.33 20.49
CA GLN A 356 0.80 -17.46 21.64
C GLN A 356 1.07 -15.96 21.37
N ARG A 357 1.87 -15.65 20.35
CA ARG A 357 2.19 -14.27 19.94
C ARG A 357 1.42 -13.82 18.70
N ASN A 358 0.53 -14.67 18.20
CA ASN A 358 -0.22 -14.46 16.96
C ASN A 358 0.67 -14.10 15.75
N LEU A 359 1.80 -14.78 15.62
CA LEU A 359 2.75 -14.58 14.52
C LEU A 359 2.37 -15.48 13.34
N TYR A 360 1.27 -15.14 12.67
CA TYR A 360 0.78 -15.84 11.48
C TYR A 360 1.34 -15.23 10.19
N PRO A 361 1.49 -16.01 9.10
CA PRO A 361 1.84 -15.46 7.80
C PRO A 361 0.88 -14.35 7.38
N ASN A 362 1.42 -13.24 6.91
CA ASN A 362 0.64 -12.10 6.43
C ASN A 362 0.67 -11.99 4.89
N VAL A 363 0.03 -10.96 4.34
CA VAL A 363 -0.01 -10.73 2.89
C VAL A 363 1.39 -10.64 2.24
N ASP A 364 2.38 -10.12 2.95
CA ASP A 364 3.74 -9.93 2.42
C ASP A 364 4.45 -11.26 2.20
N PHE A 365 4.19 -12.25 3.07
CA PHE A 365 4.76 -13.60 2.94
C PHE A 365 4.32 -14.27 1.64
N HIS A 366 3.00 -14.28 1.37
CA HIS A 366 2.47 -14.92 0.17
C HIS A 366 2.69 -14.09 -1.10
N SER A 367 2.60 -12.76 -1.02
CA SER A 367 2.84 -11.89 -2.18
C SER A 367 4.29 -11.98 -2.66
N GLY A 368 5.28 -11.97 -1.76
CA GLY A 368 6.69 -12.13 -2.14
C GLY A 368 6.95 -13.42 -2.91
N LEU A 369 6.36 -14.54 -2.47
CA LEU A 369 6.46 -15.83 -3.15
C LEU A 369 5.79 -15.81 -4.54
N ILE A 370 4.61 -15.20 -4.66
CA ILE A 370 3.92 -15.02 -5.95
C ILE A 370 4.76 -14.16 -6.90
N LEU A 371 5.32 -13.05 -6.44
CA LEU A 371 6.12 -12.18 -7.29
C LEU A 371 7.41 -12.87 -7.75
N LYS A 372 8.08 -13.61 -6.87
CA LYS A 372 9.23 -14.44 -7.24
C LYS A 372 8.85 -15.51 -8.27
N ALA A 373 7.69 -16.15 -8.07
CA ALA A 373 7.13 -17.12 -8.99
C ALA A 373 6.88 -16.54 -10.40
N LEU A 374 6.45 -15.29 -10.48
CA LEU A 374 6.26 -14.57 -11.75
C LEU A 374 7.57 -14.10 -12.40
N GLY A 375 8.74 -14.42 -11.81
CA GLY A 375 10.05 -14.01 -12.31
C GLY A 375 10.37 -12.52 -12.09
N ILE A 376 9.67 -11.87 -11.15
CA ILE A 376 9.88 -10.46 -10.84
C ILE A 376 11.05 -10.35 -9.84
N PRO A 377 12.04 -9.47 -10.08
CA PRO A 377 13.17 -9.34 -9.18
C PRO A 377 12.77 -8.63 -7.87
N ASN A 378 13.47 -8.96 -6.79
CA ASN A 378 13.10 -8.57 -5.42
C ASN A 378 13.00 -7.03 -5.25
N GLU A 379 13.87 -6.26 -5.90
CA GLU A 379 13.88 -4.78 -5.84
C GLU A 379 12.64 -4.11 -6.47
N MET A 380 11.85 -4.86 -7.25
CA MET A 380 10.60 -4.38 -7.84
C MET A 380 9.39 -4.58 -6.93
N PHE A 381 9.52 -5.32 -5.82
CA PHE A 381 8.35 -5.71 -5.03
C PHE A 381 7.63 -4.51 -4.40
N ALA A 382 8.38 -3.57 -3.84
CA ALA A 382 7.81 -2.32 -3.34
C ALA A 382 7.21 -1.47 -4.47
N VAL A 383 7.76 -1.53 -5.69
CA VAL A 383 7.20 -0.84 -6.87
C VAL A 383 5.84 -1.43 -7.25
N LEU A 384 5.70 -2.75 -7.22
CA LEU A 384 4.41 -3.40 -7.45
C LEU A 384 3.39 -3.07 -6.36
N PHE A 385 3.86 -2.93 -5.12
CA PHE A 385 3.03 -2.41 -4.03
C PHE A 385 2.55 -0.99 -4.38
N VAL A 386 3.40 -0.09 -4.88
CA VAL A 386 2.97 1.24 -5.33
C VAL A 386 1.87 1.17 -6.40
N ILE A 387 1.97 0.27 -7.39
CA ILE A 387 0.94 0.09 -8.42
C ILE A 387 -0.39 -0.28 -7.76
N GLY A 388 -0.37 -1.29 -6.88
CA GLY A 388 -1.54 -1.71 -6.13
C GLY A 388 -2.12 -0.57 -5.28
N ARG A 389 -1.29 0.16 -4.54
CA ARG A 389 -1.68 1.13 -3.51
C ARG A 389 -2.12 2.50 -4.02
N THR A 390 -1.70 2.87 -5.24
CA THR A 390 -1.97 4.18 -5.84
C THR A 390 -3.48 4.55 -5.87
N PRO A 391 -4.42 3.66 -6.25
CA PRO A 391 -5.86 3.91 -6.15
C PRO A 391 -6.33 4.30 -4.74
N GLY A 392 -5.85 3.61 -3.70
CA GLY A 392 -6.17 3.94 -2.31
C GLY A 392 -5.66 5.31 -1.91
N TRP A 393 -4.40 5.63 -2.22
CA TRP A 393 -3.83 6.96 -1.98
C TRP A 393 -4.63 8.08 -2.63
N ILE A 394 -5.04 7.89 -3.88
CA ILE A 394 -5.84 8.89 -4.59
C ILE A 394 -7.23 9.00 -4.00
N ALA A 395 -7.89 7.88 -3.67
CA ALA A 395 -9.20 7.92 -3.02
C ALA A 395 -9.14 8.67 -1.68
N GLN A 396 -8.09 8.46 -0.89
CA GLN A 396 -7.86 9.14 0.39
C GLN A 396 -7.57 10.63 0.20
N TRP A 397 -6.85 11.00 -0.87
CA TRP A 397 -6.65 12.40 -1.25
C TRP A 397 -7.95 13.07 -1.74
N ILE A 398 -8.75 12.38 -2.57
CA ILE A 398 -10.06 12.87 -3.05
C ILE A 398 -10.99 13.09 -1.85
N GLU A 399 -11.05 12.14 -0.92
CA GLU A 399 -11.90 12.27 0.27
C GLU A 399 -11.46 13.44 1.16
N LEU A 400 -10.15 13.71 1.28
CA LEU A 400 -9.65 14.92 1.94
C LEU A 400 -10.09 16.20 1.20
N LYS A 401 -10.00 16.20 -0.13
CA LYS A 401 -10.32 17.35 -0.98
C LYS A 401 -11.82 17.70 -0.96
N GLU A 402 -12.68 16.69 -0.89
CA GLU A 402 -14.14 16.82 -0.85
C GLU A 402 -14.69 17.29 0.50
N GLN A 403 -13.85 17.43 1.54
CA GLN A 403 -14.28 17.93 2.84
C GLN A 403 -14.71 19.40 2.74
N GLU A 404 -15.84 19.75 3.37
CA GLU A 404 -16.34 21.14 3.43
C GLU A 404 -15.31 22.11 4.02
N THR A 405 -14.54 21.63 5.01
CA THR A 405 -13.46 22.41 5.61
C THR A 405 -12.18 21.58 5.68
N LEU A 406 -11.19 21.98 4.89
CA LEU A 406 -9.85 21.40 4.92
C LEU A 406 -8.96 22.25 5.82
N LYS A 407 -8.30 21.60 6.79
CA LYS A 407 -7.28 22.23 7.64
C LYS A 407 -5.91 21.65 7.35
N ILE A 408 -4.91 22.52 7.27
CA ILE A 408 -3.51 22.09 7.16
C ILE A 408 -3.11 21.23 8.37
N VAL A 409 -2.49 20.08 8.10
CA VAL A 409 -1.92 19.21 9.14
C VAL A 409 -0.71 19.91 9.75
N ARG A 410 -0.82 20.26 11.04
CA ARG A 410 0.21 21.01 11.77
C ARG A 410 0.31 20.53 13.24
N PRO A 411 0.95 19.36 13.49
CA PRO A 411 1.08 18.80 14.83
C PRO A 411 1.95 19.68 15.75
N ARG A 412 1.90 19.37 17.05
CA ARG A 412 2.71 20.02 18.09
C ARG A 412 3.78 19.07 18.61
N GLN A 413 4.67 19.59 19.45
CA GLN A 413 5.77 18.85 20.05
C GLN A 413 5.85 19.12 21.56
N LEU A 414 6.42 18.16 22.29
CA LEU A 414 6.94 18.38 23.64
C LEU A 414 8.39 18.85 23.51
N TYR A 415 8.66 20.12 23.82
CA TYR A 415 10.03 20.65 23.75
C TYR A 415 10.84 20.24 24.99
N THR A 416 11.94 19.53 24.77
CA THR A 416 12.86 19.06 25.82
C THR A 416 14.29 19.61 25.66
N GLY A 417 14.46 20.63 24.81
CA GLY A 417 15.76 21.28 24.61
C GLY A 417 16.14 22.22 25.75
N GLU A 418 17.41 22.64 25.76
CA GLU A 418 17.94 23.59 26.74
C GLU A 418 17.28 24.96 26.62
N VAL A 419 16.86 25.54 27.74
CA VAL A 419 16.39 26.93 27.81
C VAL A 419 17.53 27.81 28.27
N LYS A 420 18.05 28.66 27.39
CA LYS A 420 18.95 29.74 27.82
C LYS A 420 18.14 30.72 28.68
N LYS A 421 18.55 30.88 29.94
CA LYS A 421 18.11 32.02 30.76
C LYS A 421 18.76 33.26 30.15
N MET A 422 17.97 34.11 29.50
CA MET A 422 18.40 35.47 29.14
C MET A 422 18.45 36.34 30.38
#